data_AF-S3C7E1-F1
#
_entry.id   AF-S3C7E1-F1
#
_cell.length_a   1.000
_cell.length_b   1.000
_cell.length_c   1.000
_cell.angle_alpha   90.00
_cell.angle_beta   90.00
_cell.angle_gamma   90.00
#
_symmetry.space_group_name_H-M   'P 1'
#
loop_
_entity.id
_entity.type
_entity.pdbx_description
1 polymer ?
#
loop_
_entity_poly.entity_id
_entity_poly.type
_entity_poly.pdbx_seq_one_letter_code
_entity_poly.pdbx_strand_id
1 'polypeptide(L)'
;MTSLFQATIAALEDDRTNSNNYGLIGANLFRGGERASNDTIFLVLYFDNVDGLQKFARSPVHKQAYRWLNENRRRYPHLSAFHETFCVPAGCFETLYINTAPILLGNTRSLTVRETLETCG
;
A
#
# COMPACT_ATOMS: atom_id res chain seq x y z
N MET A 1 -17.61 -12.24 -2.04
CA MET A 1 -16.45 -12.11 -1.14
C MET A 1 -15.32 -11.32 -1.80
N THR A 2 -14.97 -11.62 -3.06
CA THR A 2 -13.86 -11.01 -3.82
C THR A 2 -14.06 -9.55 -4.23
N SER A 3 -15.30 -9.10 -4.49
CA SER A 3 -15.53 -7.78 -5.09
C SER A 3 -15.12 -6.57 -4.23
N LEU A 4 -15.25 -6.63 -2.90
CA LEU A 4 -14.89 -5.51 -2.02
C LEU A 4 -13.37 -5.30 -1.91
N PHE A 5 -12.61 -6.39 -1.84
CA PHE A 5 -11.15 -6.33 -1.85
C PHE A 5 -10.63 -5.93 -3.23
N GLN A 6 -11.22 -6.45 -4.30
CA GLN A 6 -10.93 -6.02 -5.66
C GLN A 6 -11.20 -4.52 -5.85
N ALA A 7 -12.30 -4.00 -5.33
CA ALA A 7 -12.60 -2.56 -5.36
C ALA A 7 -11.57 -1.74 -4.56
N THR A 8 -11.11 -2.25 -3.42
CA THR A 8 -10.08 -1.60 -2.61
C THR A 8 -8.74 -1.53 -3.37
N ILE A 9 -8.34 -2.62 -4.03
CA ILE A 9 -7.13 -2.66 -4.86
C ILE A 9 -7.29 -1.76 -6.08
N ALA A 10 -8.45 -1.77 -6.75
CA ALA A 10 -8.72 -0.91 -7.90
C ALA A 10 -8.65 0.58 -7.52
N ALA A 11 -9.14 0.98 -6.34
CA ALA A 11 -9.03 2.34 -5.86
C ALA A 11 -7.57 2.76 -5.60
N LEU A 12 -6.73 1.85 -5.10
CA LEU A 12 -5.29 2.09 -4.94
C LEU A 12 -4.59 2.19 -6.30
N GLU A 13 -4.90 1.31 -7.25
CA GLU A 13 -4.34 1.40 -8.60
C GLU A 13 -4.76 2.67 -9.33
N ASP A 14 -6.01 3.10 -9.18
CA ASP A 14 -6.48 4.39 -9.72
C ASP A 14 -5.74 5.57 -9.09
N ASP A 15 -5.53 5.55 -7.77
CA ASP A 15 -4.74 6.56 -7.07
C ASP A 15 -3.32 6.65 -7.63
N ARG A 16 -2.67 5.49 -7.74
CA ARG A 16 -1.31 5.36 -8.25
C ARG A 16 -1.21 5.84 -9.69
N THR A 17 -2.18 5.53 -10.54
CA THR A 17 -2.05 5.71 -11.99
C THR A 17 -2.66 6.99 -12.54
N ASN A 18 -3.75 7.47 -11.94
CA ASN A 18 -4.58 8.53 -12.50
C ASN A 18 -4.81 9.68 -11.51
N SER A 19 -5.42 9.38 -10.37
CA SER A 19 -6.10 10.41 -9.57
C SER A 19 -5.22 11.08 -8.52
N ASN A 20 -4.18 10.39 -8.04
CA ASN A 20 -3.22 10.90 -7.05
C ASN A 20 -3.88 11.59 -5.85
N ASN A 21 -4.99 11.02 -5.38
CA ASN A 21 -5.83 11.52 -4.29
C ASN A 21 -5.30 11.21 -2.89
N TYR A 22 -4.50 10.14 -2.76
CA TYR A 22 -3.98 9.59 -1.52
C TYR A 22 -2.45 9.59 -1.46
N GLY A 23 -1.75 9.95 -2.52
CA GLY A 23 -0.28 10.01 -2.54
C GLY A 23 0.39 8.63 -2.61
N LEU A 24 -0.27 7.63 -3.21
CA LEU A 24 0.34 6.32 -3.42
C LEU A 24 1.37 6.39 -4.56
N ILE A 25 2.65 6.27 -4.19
CA ILE A 25 3.77 6.35 -5.14
C ILE A 25 4.23 4.97 -5.65
N GLY A 26 3.82 3.88 -5.00
CA GLY A 26 4.05 2.53 -5.53
C GLY A 26 3.35 1.43 -4.75
N ALA A 27 3.16 0.28 -5.42
CA ALA A 27 2.48 -0.89 -4.89
C ALA A 27 3.14 -2.16 -5.41
N ASN A 28 3.25 -3.19 -4.57
CA ASN A 28 3.76 -4.51 -4.94
C ASN A 28 2.89 -5.60 -4.33
N LEU A 29 2.44 -6.54 -5.15
CA LEU A 29 1.61 -7.67 -4.74
C LEU A 29 2.46 -8.94 -4.65
N PHE A 30 2.39 -9.61 -3.50
CA PHE A 30 3.03 -10.88 -3.25
C PHE A 30 1.98 -11.94 -2.89
N ARG A 31 2.27 -13.18 -3.27
CA ARG A 31 1.51 -14.35 -2.82
C ARG A 31 2.36 -15.16 -1.84
N GLY A 32 1.79 -15.51 -0.70
CA GLY A 32 2.41 -16.43 0.24
C GLY A 32 2.63 -17.80 -0.40
N GLY A 33 3.79 -18.41 -0.15
CA GLY A 33 4.16 -19.71 -0.71
C GLY A 33 4.89 -20.62 0.29
N GLU A 34 4.88 -20.28 1.58
CA GLU A 34 5.61 -21.03 2.63
C GLU A 34 5.05 -22.43 2.84
N ARG A 35 3.74 -22.63 2.63
CA ARG A 35 3.06 -23.93 2.74
C ARG A 35 2.01 -24.06 1.64
N ALA A 36 1.67 -25.29 1.27
CA ALA A 36 0.64 -25.57 0.26
C ALA A 36 -0.75 -25.02 0.63
N SER A 37 -1.03 -24.84 1.93
CA SER A 37 -2.25 -24.23 2.45
C SER A 37 -2.15 -22.71 2.68
N ASN A 38 -1.01 -22.08 2.37
CA ASN A 38 -0.81 -20.66 2.56
C ASN A 38 -1.34 -19.88 1.34
N ASP A 39 -2.57 -19.39 1.44
CA ASP A 39 -3.22 -18.55 0.44
C ASP A 39 -3.21 -17.06 0.83
N THR A 40 -2.07 -16.58 1.33
CA THR A 40 -1.92 -15.17 1.70
C THR A 40 -1.71 -14.30 0.47
N ILE A 41 -2.45 -13.20 0.40
CA ILE A 41 -2.15 -12.08 -0.50
C ILE A 41 -1.55 -10.97 0.35
N PHE A 42 -0.35 -10.52 0.01
CA PHE A 42 0.37 -9.47 0.74
C PHE A 42 0.65 -8.30 -0.18
N LEU A 43 0.18 -7.11 0.21
CA LEU A 43 0.31 -5.89 -0.59
C LEU A 43 1.23 -4.91 0.16
N VAL A 44 2.34 -4.54 -0.47
CA VAL A 44 3.25 -3.50 0.04
C VAL A 44 2.93 -2.20 -0.66
N LEU A 45 2.55 -1.18 0.11
CA LEU A 45 2.14 0.13 -0.38
C LEU A 45 3.12 1.19 0.10
N TYR A 46 3.51 2.10 -0.80
CA TYR A 46 4.36 3.24 -0.50
C TYR A 46 3.57 4.52 -0.69
N PHE A 47 3.36 5.26 0.41
CA PHE A 47 2.76 6.58 0.41
C PHE A 47 3.84 7.63 0.63
N ASP A 48 3.76 8.75 -0.08
CA ASP A 48 4.67 9.89 0.11
C ASP A 48 4.31 10.76 1.33
N ASN A 49 3.09 10.64 1.84
CA ASN A 49 2.59 11.40 2.97
C ASN A 49 1.58 10.60 3.83
N VAL A 50 1.60 10.88 5.13
CA VAL A 50 0.74 10.18 6.11
C VAL A 50 -0.74 10.58 5.96
N ASP A 51 -1.02 11.83 5.60
CA ASP A 51 -2.39 12.36 5.50
C ASP A 51 -3.19 11.65 4.40
N GLY A 52 -2.55 11.34 3.28
CA GLY A 52 -3.11 10.63 2.15
C GLY A 52 -3.41 9.16 2.48
N LEU A 53 -2.48 8.46 3.14
CA LEU A 53 -2.72 7.14 3.72
C LEU A 53 -3.94 7.17 4.67
N GLN A 54 -3.97 8.16 5.54
CA GLN A 54 -5.05 8.38 6.50
C GLN A 54 -6.40 8.69 5.84
N LYS A 55 -6.39 9.42 4.72
CA LYS A 55 -7.57 9.70 3.89
C LYS A 55 -8.07 8.42 3.22
N PHE A 56 -7.17 7.60 2.67
CA PHE A 56 -7.52 6.29 2.11
C PHE A 56 -8.12 5.35 3.18
N ALA A 57 -7.50 5.26 4.35
CA ALA A 57 -7.99 4.42 5.45
C ALA A 57 -9.40 4.82 5.93
N ARG A 58 -9.75 6.11 5.80
CA ARG A 58 -11.09 6.63 6.13
C ARG A 58 -12.08 6.59 4.96
N SER A 59 -11.64 6.20 3.76
CA SER A 59 -12.47 6.18 2.55
C SER A 59 -13.64 5.18 2.66
N PRO A 60 -14.75 5.42 1.95
CA PRO A 60 -15.88 4.48 1.95
C PRO A 60 -15.50 3.06 1.49
N VAL A 61 -14.67 2.94 0.46
CA VAL A 61 -14.28 1.63 -0.10
C VAL A 61 -13.49 0.79 0.91
N HIS A 62 -12.55 1.39 1.62
CA HIS A 62 -11.77 0.69 2.65
C HIS A 62 -12.63 0.35 3.88
N LYS A 63 -13.46 1.29 4.34
CA LYS A 63 -14.39 1.06 5.46
C LYS A 63 -15.39 -0.07 5.18
N GLN A 64 -15.87 -0.19 3.95
CA GLN A 64 -16.80 -1.24 3.55
C GLN A 64 -16.13 -2.62 3.59
N ALA A 65 -14.90 -2.75 3.09
CA ALA A 65 -14.13 -3.99 3.17
C ALA A 65 -13.84 -4.39 4.63
N TYR A 66 -13.41 -3.42 5.46
CA TYR A 66 -13.17 -3.64 6.90
C TYR A 66 -14.43 -4.05 7.66
N ARG A 67 -15.56 -3.39 7.40
CA ARG A 67 -16.86 -3.75 8.00
C ARG A 67 -17.25 -5.17 7.63
N TRP A 68 -17.15 -5.51 6.34
CA TRP A 68 -17.48 -6.84 5.85
C TRP A 68 -16.62 -7.93 6.51
N LEU A 69 -15.31 -7.71 6.68
CA LEU A 69 -14.42 -8.61 7.41
C LEU A 69 -14.92 -8.88 8.83
N ASN A 70 -15.23 -7.80 9.56
CA ASN A 70 -15.70 -7.90 10.93
C ASN A 70 -17.02 -8.66 11.05
N GLU A 71 -17.99 -8.36 10.18
CA GLU A 71 -19.30 -9.01 10.17
C GLU A 71 -19.20 -10.50 9.83
N ASN A 72 -18.24 -10.89 9.00
CA ASN A 72 -18.14 -12.25 8.47
C ASN A 72 -17.08 -13.13 9.16
N ARG A 73 -16.28 -12.59 10.10
CA ARG A 73 -15.19 -13.33 10.78
C ARG A 73 -15.62 -14.66 11.42
N ARG A 74 -16.85 -14.75 11.93
CA ARG A 74 -17.39 -16.00 12.51
C ARG A 74 -17.82 -17.01 11.44
N ARG A 75 -18.30 -16.50 10.31
CA ARG A 75 -18.74 -17.32 9.16
C ARG A 75 -17.55 -17.93 8.43
N TYR A 76 -16.44 -17.21 8.37
CA TYR A 76 -15.20 -17.65 7.70
C TYR A 76 -14.04 -17.65 8.71
N PRO A 77 -13.96 -18.66 9.60
CA PRO A 77 -12.96 -18.68 10.68
C PRO A 77 -11.52 -18.86 10.18
N HIS A 78 -11.34 -19.30 8.93
CA HIS A 78 -10.05 -19.45 8.26
C HIS A 78 -9.60 -18.16 7.55
N LEU A 79 -10.46 -17.14 7.47
CA LEU A 79 -10.13 -15.87 6.83
C LEU A 79 -9.52 -14.92 7.86
N SER A 80 -8.31 -14.45 7.58
CA SER A 80 -7.61 -13.44 8.36
C SER A 80 -7.24 -12.24 7.49
N ALA A 81 -7.11 -11.07 8.11
CA ALA A 81 -6.56 -9.88 7.50
C ALA A 81 -5.57 -9.23 8.47
N PHE A 82 -4.48 -8.68 7.95
CA PHE A 82 -3.45 -7.99 8.73
C PHE A 82 -2.91 -6.80 7.94
N HIS A 83 -2.33 -5.85 8.67
CA HIS A 83 -1.47 -4.83 8.08
C HIS A 83 -0.45 -4.36 9.11
N GLU A 84 0.67 -3.86 8.63
CA GLU A 84 1.67 -3.15 9.42
C GLU A 84 1.95 -1.83 8.71
N THR A 85 2.17 -0.76 9.48
CA THR A 85 2.34 0.58 8.93
C THR A 85 3.52 1.24 9.60
N PHE A 86 4.46 1.70 8.79
CA PHE A 86 5.69 2.35 9.23
C PHE A 86 5.76 3.74 8.62
N CYS A 87 6.05 4.74 9.45
CA CYS A 87 6.40 6.08 9.00
C CYS A 87 7.90 6.24 9.17
N VAL A 88 8.63 6.31 8.05
CA VAL A 88 10.09 6.40 8.05
C VAL A 88 10.50 7.80 7.61
N PRO A 89 11.18 8.59 8.45
CA PRO A 89 11.66 9.92 8.05
C PRO A 89 12.60 9.87 6.85
N ALA A 90 12.68 10.98 6.10
CA ALA A 90 13.62 11.10 5.00
C ALA A 90 15.07 10.89 5.49
N GLY A 91 15.84 10.07 4.76
CA GLY A 91 17.21 9.70 5.13
C GLY A 91 17.32 8.59 6.18
N CYS A 92 16.21 8.14 6.78
CA CYS A 92 16.19 7.03 7.74
C CYS A 92 15.85 5.67 7.09
N PHE A 93 16.17 5.49 5.82
CA PHE A 93 16.01 4.22 5.09
C PHE A 93 17.22 3.98 4.19
N GLU A 94 17.53 2.71 3.94
CA GLU A 94 18.56 2.27 3.00
C GLU A 94 17.96 1.24 2.05
N THR A 95 18.40 1.26 0.79
CA THR A 95 18.03 0.26 -0.21
C THR A 95 19.24 -0.20 -1.00
N LEU A 96 19.33 -1.50 -1.27
CA LEU A 96 20.34 -2.09 -2.13
C LEU A 96 19.65 -2.95 -3.20
N TYR A 97 19.92 -2.66 -4.47
CA TYR A 97 19.43 -3.43 -5.61
C TYR A 97 20.62 -3.80 -6.49
N ILE A 98 20.84 -5.11 -6.72
CA ILE A 98 21.92 -5.61 -7.57
C ILE A 98 21.28 -6.58 -8.58
N ASN A 99 21.34 -6.25 -9.87
CA ASN A 99 20.80 -7.08 -10.96
C ASN A 99 19.35 -7.57 -10.70
N THR A 100 18.49 -6.68 -10.21
CA THR A 100 17.11 -7.00 -9.79
C THR A 100 16.13 -6.18 -10.63
N ALA A 101 15.02 -6.79 -11.06
CA ALA A 101 13.93 -6.04 -11.69
C ALA A 101 13.35 -5.00 -10.71
N PRO A 102 12.82 -3.84 -11.17
CA PRO A 102 12.25 -2.84 -10.27
C PRO A 102 11.19 -3.45 -9.35
N ILE A 103 11.41 -3.35 -8.04
CA ILE A 103 10.52 -3.89 -7.01
C ILE A 103 10.59 -3.02 -5.74
N LEU A 104 9.55 -3.09 -4.91
CA LEU A 104 9.48 -2.37 -3.63
C LEU A 104 9.69 -0.86 -3.85
N LEU A 105 10.53 -0.20 -3.05
CA LEU A 105 10.81 1.23 -3.17
C LEU A 105 11.42 1.59 -4.55
N GLY A 106 12.22 0.71 -5.13
CA GLY A 106 12.79 0.85 -6.48
C GLY A 106 11.76 0.79 -7.62
N ASN A 107 10.51 0.43 -7.34
CA ASN A 107 9.39 0.46 -8.29
C ASN A 107 8.38 1.60 -7.97
N THR A 108 8.80 2.60 -7.19
CA THR A 108 7.97 3.77 -6.90
C THR A 108 8.19 4.87 -7.93
N ARG A 109 7.19 5.76 -8.07
CA ARG A 109 7.31 6.98 -8.86
C ARG A 109 8.16 7.98 -8.09
N SER A 110 9.21 8.51 -8.70
CA SER A 110 9.90 9.67 -8.16
C SER A 110 8.97 10.87 -8.21
N LEU A 111 8.52 11.36 -7.06
CA LEU A 111 8.13 12.77 -6.99
C LEU A 111 9.41 13.56 -7.19
N THR A 112 9.47 14.34 -8.26
CA THR A 112 10.57 15.26 -8.48
C THR A 112 10.64 16.18 -7.27
N VAL A 113 11.72 16.08 -6.48
CA VAL A 113 12.01 17.10 -5.46
C VAL A 113 12.10 18.41 -6.21
N ARG A 114 11.11 19.29 -6.04
CA ARG A 114 11.29 20.69 -6.41
C ARG A 114 12.32 21.21 -5.43
N GLU A 115 13.57 21.26 -5.89
CA GLU A 115 14.66 21.95 -5.22
C GLU A 115 14.23 23.41 -5.02
N THR A 116 13.65 23.73 -3.86
CA THR A 116 13.75 25.09 -3.35
C THR A 116 15.16 25.20 -2.78
N LEU A 117 16.06 25.67 -3.65
CA LEU A 117 17.38 26.18 -3.26
C LEU A 117 17.17 27.35 -2.30
N GLU A 118 16.96 27.06 -1.02
CA GLU A 118 17.20 28.04 0.04
C GLU A 118 18.68 27.95 0.39
N THR A 119 19.45 28.83 -0.26
CA THR A 119 20.80 29.18 0.14
C THR A 119 20.79 29.63 1.61
N CYS A 120 21.38 28.84 2.51
CA CYS A 120 21.75 29.31 3.83
C CYS A 120 22.81 30.42 3.69
N GLY A 121 22.42 31.64 4.07
CA GLY A 121 23.33 32.71 4.46
C GLY A 121 23.61 32.69 5.95
#